data_AF-A0A534T5J1-F1
#
_entry.id   AF-A0A534T5J1-F1
#
_cell.length_a   1.000
_cell.length_b   1.000
_cell.length_c   1.000
_cell.angle_alpha   90.00
_cell.angle_beta   90.00
_cell.angle_gamma   90.00
#
_symmetry.space_group_name_H-M   'P 1'
#
loop_
_entity.id
_entity.type
_entity.pdbx_description
1 polymer ?
#
loop_
_entity_poly.entity_id
_entity_poly.type
_entity_poly.pdbx_seq_one_letter_code
_entity_poly.pdbx_strand_id
1 'polypeptide(L)'
;MLRVEGFAVRYLLDTAPWINGVTVPHVLPARIRRLVASMETKGLCSISLLETAILYRLRRLDIAGALAEFLAAGLSDDLQVLELTPAIAVKTNELGEDFPGDAFDRTIVATAAVLNLKLITADPAIRDAKKCEVEYYPFKPSRSGT
;
A
#
# COMPACT_ATOMS: atom_id res chain seq x y z
N MET A 1 -1.93 12.06 -26.11
CA MET A 1 -2.49 10.80 -25.61
C MET A 1 -1.33 9.87 -25.30
N LEU A 2 -0.77 9.94 -24.09
CA LEU A 2 0.28 9.02 -23.66
C LEU A 2 -0.38 7.66 -23.45
N ARG A 3 -0.19 6.74 -24.40
CA ARG A 3 -0.38 5.31 -24.13
C ARG A 3 0.69 4.94 -23.13
N VAL A 4 0.30 4.73 -21.88
CA VAL A 4 1.15 4.00 -20.96
C VAL A 4 1.07 2.55 -21.42
N GLU A 5 2.21 1.99 -21.83
CA GLU A 5 2.34 0.57 -22.11
C GLU A 5 1.75 -0.20 -20.93
N GLY A 6 0.95 -1.23 -21.23
CA GLY A 6 0.09 -1.89 -20.24
C GLY A 6 0.91 -2.31 -19.02
N PHE A 7 0.61 -1.69 -17.87
CA PHE A 7 1.16 -2.15 -16.61
C PHE A 7 0.74 -3.62 -16.43
N ALA A 8 1.72 -4.52 -16.31
CA ALA A 8 1.47 -5.87 -15.82
C ALA A 8 1.12 -5.89 -14.31
N VAL A 9 1.03 -4.71 -13.68
CA VAL A 9 0.63 -4.52 -12.30
C VAL A 9 -0.90 -4.47 -12.23
N ARG A 10 -1.49 -5.37 -11.43
CA ARG A 10 -2.94 -5.40 -11.16
C ARG A 10 -3.31 -4.97 -9.76
N TYR A 11 -2.37 -5.08 -8.83
CA TYR A 11 -2.59 -4.81 -7.41
C TYR A 11 -1.68 -3.70 -6.94
N LEU A 12 -2.21 -2.81 -6.10
CA LEU A 12 -1.43 -1.82 -5.36
C LEU A 12 -1.43 -2.23 -3.89
N LEU A 13 -0.25 -2.34 -3.27
CA LEU A 13 -0.14 -2.49 -1.83
C LEU A 13 -0.28 -1.13 -1.17
N ASP A 14 -1.19 -1.04 -0.20
CA ASP A 14 -1.16 0.01 0.81
C ASP A 14 0.06 -0.19 1.74
N THR A 15 0.47 0.84 2.46
CA THR A 15 1.66 0.85 3.31
C THR A 15 1.59 -0.23 4.38
N ALA A 16 0.46 -0.36 5.08
CA ALA A 16 0.32 -1.36 6.15
C ALA A 16 0.39 -2.82 5.66
N PRO A 17 -0.34 -3.24 4.62
CA PRO A 17 -0.18 -4.58 4.03
C PRO A 17 1.24 -4.88 3.54
N TRP A 18 1.93 -3.91 2.95
CA TRP A 18 3.33 -4.06 2.55
C TRP A 18 4.24 -4.28 3.76
N ILE A 19 4.23 -3.38 4.75
CA ILE A 19 5.03 -3.51 5.98
C ILE A 19 4.75 -4.85 6.66
N ASN A 20 3.48 -5.22 6.85
CA ASN A 20 3.10 -6.47 7.51
C ASN A 20 3.53 -7.70 6.72
N GLY A 21 3.54 -7.63 5.38
CA GLY A 21 4.06 -8.70 4.53
C GLY A 21 5.54 -8.96 4.75
N VAL A 22 6.31 -7.90 5.00
CA VAL A 22 7.77 -7.98 5.25
C VAL A 22 8.06 -8.40 6.70
N THR A 23 7.35 -7.84 7.69
CA THR A 23 7.69 -8.02 9.12
C THR A 23 6.97 -9.17 9.79
N VAL A 24 5.65 -9.28 9.60
CA VAL A 24 4.78 -10.20 10.34
C VAL A 24 3.75 -10.86 9.42
N PRO A 25 4.15 -11.56 8.34
CA PRO A 25 3.22 -12.02 7.29
C PRO A 25 2.11 -12.98 7.80
N HIS A 26 2.29 -13.57 8.97
CA HIS A 26 1.29 -14.41 9.62
C HIS A 26 0.03 -13.64 10.07
N VAL A 27 0.11 -12.31 10.28
CA VAL A 27 -1.07 -11.46 10.61
C VAL A 27 -1.95 -11.19 9.40
N LEU A 28 -1.41 -11.37 8.19
CA LEU A 28 -2.19 -11.29 6.97
C LEU A 28 -3.08 -12.53 6.84
N PRO A 29 -4.39 -12.36 6.54
CA PRO A 29 -5.25 -13.48 6.24
C PRO A 29 -4.69 -14.33 5.09
N ALA A 30 -4.90 -15.64 5.13
CA ALA A 30 -4.30 -16.58 4.16
C ALA A 30 -4.56 -16.21 2.68
N ARG A 31 -5.69 -15.55 2.38
CA ARG A 31 -5.99 -15.01 1.05
C ARG A 31 -5.01 -13.90 0.66
N ILE A 32 -4.83 -12.90 1.52
CA ILE A 32 -3.95 -11.76 1.30
C ILE A 32 -2.50 -12.20 1.29
N ARG A 33 -2.10 -13.07 2.21
CA ARG A 33 -0.74 -13.62 2.25
C ARG A 33 -0.37 -14.33 0.93
N ARG A 34 -1.29 -15.12 0.36
CA ARG A 34 -1.07 -15.77 -0.95
C ARG A 34 -0.96 -14.78 -2.09
N LEU A 35 -1.74 -13.70 -2.05
CA LEU A 35 -1.70 -12.64 -3.06
C LEU A 35 -0.37 -11.88 -2.97
N VAL A 36 0.01 -11.43 -1.78
CA VAL A 36 1.27 -10.71 -1.53
C VAL A 36 2.48 -11.59 -1.90
N ALA A 37 2.46 -12.88 -1.59
CA ALA A 37 3.54 -13.82 -1.91
C ALA A 37 3.47 -14.43 -3.33
N SER A 38 2.53 -14.01 -4.18
CA SER A 38 2.44 -14.54 -5.56
C SER A 38 3.62 -14.06 -6.41
N MET A 39 3.87 -14.67 -7.58
CA MET A 39 4.88 -14.17 -8.52
C MET A 39 4.39 -12.99 -9.37
N GLU A 40 3.16 -12.51 -9.16
CA GLU A 40 2.63 -11.37 -9.90
C GLU A 40 3.27 -10.08 -9.39
N THR A 41 3.66 -9.18 -10.29
CA THR A 41 4.17 -7.87 -9.88
C THR A 41 3.06 -7.03 -9.23
N LYS A 42 3.33 -6.48 -8.05
CA LYS A 42 2.44 -5.51 -7.37
C LYS A 42 3.07 -4.13 -7.42
N GLY A 43 2.22 -3.11 -7.34
CA GLY A 43 2.64 -1.74 -7.16
C GLY A 43 2.85 -1.43 -5.69
N LEU A 44 3.77 -0.49 -5.42
CA LEU A 44 3.89 0.22 -4.15
C LEU A 44 4.09 1.70 -4.47
N CYS A 45 3.35 2.62 -3.85
CA CYS A 45 3.59 4.04 -4.08
C CYS A 45 4.94 4.44 -3.45
N SER A 46 5.75 5.26 -4.13
CA SER A 46 7.00 5.77 -3.55
C SER A 46 6.76 6.55 -2.24
N ILE A 47 5.58 7.16 -2.09
CA ILE A 47 5.16 7.85 -0.86
C ILE A 47 5.03 6.90 0.34
N SER A 48 4.75 5.62 0.14
CA SER A 48 4.69 4.62 1.22
C SER A 48 6.06 4.39 1.86
N LEU A 49 7.16 4.61 1.12
CA LEU A 49 8.52 4.57 1.66
C LEU A 49 8.75 5.74 2.64
N LEU A 50 8.27 6.94 2.28
CA LEU A 50 8.34 8.12 3.14
C LEU A 50 7.45 7.94 4.38
N GLU A 51 6.23 7.44 4.22
CA GLU A 51 5.34 7.11 5.33
C GLU A 51 6.00 6.16 6.32
N THR A 52 6.62 5.09 5.81
CA THR A 52 7.35 4.10 6.60
C THR A 52 8.52 4.73 7.36
N ALA A 53 9.29 5.59 6.71
CA ALA A 53 10.38 6.32 7.35
C ALA A 53 9.87 7.25 8.47
N ILE A 54 8.71 7.87 8.28
CA ILE A 54 8.05 8.70 9.29
C ILE A 54 7.56 7.84 10.47
N LEU A 55 6.91 6.70 10.20
CA LEU A 55 6.48 5.75 11.24
C LEU A 55 7.66 5.25 12.07
N TYR A 56 8.78 4.91 11.42
CA TYR A 56 10.02 4.52 12.10
C TYR A 56 10.56 5.64 12.98
N ARG A 57 10.71 6.87 12.45
CA ARG A 57 11.17 8.05 13.22
C ARG A 57 10.29 8.31 14.45
N LEU A 58 8.98 8.15 14.30
CA LEU A 58 8.00 8.33 15.38
C LEU A 58 7.88 7.12 16.32
N ARG A 59 8.70 6.07 16.14
CA ARG A 59 8.66 4.82 16.91
C ARG A 59 7.30 4.12 16.88
N ARG A 60 6.58 4.26 15.77
CA ARG A 60 5.29 3.60 15.48
C ARG A 60 5.46 2.35 14.60
N LEU A 61 6.69 2.10 14.13
CA LEU A 61 7.10 0.90 13.42
C LEU A 61 8.29 0.29 14.17
N ASP A 62 8.13 -0.92 14.66
CA ASP A 62 9.20 -1.70 15.28
C ASP A 62 9.81 -2.65 14.24
N ILE A 63 11.09 -2.45 13.94
CA ILE A 63 11.86 -3.26 12.98
C ILE A 63 13.19 -3.62 13.62
N ALA A 64 13.67 -4.84 13.34
CA ALA A 64 15.02 -5.22 13.69
C ALA A 64 16.02 -4.56 12.72
N GLY A 65 17.02 -3.87 13.26
CA GLY A 65 18.11 -3.29 12.47
C GLY A 65 17.83 -1.89 11.92
N ALA A 66 18.54 -1.53 10.85
CA ALA A 66 18.47 -0.19 10.26
C ALA A 66 17.30 -0.06 9.28
N LEU A 67 16.63 1.12 9.27
CA LEU A 67 15.55 1.41 8.32
C LEU A 67 15.96 1.21 6.86
N ALA A 68 17.19 1.58 6.49
CA ALA A 68 17.67 1.41 5.12
C ALA A 68 17.73 -0.07 4.69
N GLU A 69 18.14 -0.96 5.59
CA GLU A 69 18.17 -2.41 5.34
C GLU A 69 16.75 -2.97 5.20
N PHE A 70 15.83 -2.51 6.06
CA PHE A 70 14.42 -2.86 5.98
C PHE A 70 13.80 -2.44 4.63
N LEU A 71 14.02 -1.20 4.19
CA LEU A 71 13.48 -0.72 2.91
C LEU A 71 14.07 -1.49 1.72
N ALA A 72 15.38 -1.78 1.75
CA ALA A 72 16.03 -2.57 0.71
C ALA A 72 15.49 -4.01 0.65
N ALA A 73 15.29 -4.66 1.80
CA ALA A 73 14.73 -6.00 1.87
C ALA A 73 13.24 -6.05 1.50
N GLY A 74 12.49 -4.99 1.82
CA GLY A 74 11.06 -4.90 1.55
C GLY A 74 10.71 -4.58 0.10
N LEU A 75 11.66 -4.08 -0.70
CA LEU A 75 11.53 -3.82 -2.14
C LEU A 75 11.99 -5.04 -2.95
N SER A 76 11.21 -6.12 -2.89
CA SER A 76 11.44 -7.36 -3.64
C SER A 76 11.29 -7.17 -5.16
N ASP A 77 11.84 -8.11 -5.94
CA ASP A 77 11.81 -8.07 -7.42
C ASP A 77 10.38 -8.08 -8.01
N ASP A 78 9.39 -8.52 -7.25
CA ASP A 78 7.98 -8.51 -7.62
C ASP A 78 7.24 -7.24 -7.19
N LEU A 79 7.96 -6.21 -6.72
CA LEU A 79 7.42 -4.88 -6.45
C LEU A 79 7.91 -3.84 -7.47
N GLN A 80 6.94 -3.16 -8.06
CA GLN A 80 7.18 -1.97 -8.86
C GLN A 80 6.85 -0.73 -8.02
N VAL A 81 7.87 0.11 -7.78
CA VAL A 81 7.66 1.42 -7.15
C VAL A 81 6.99 2.36 -8.15
N LEU A 82 5.86 2.93 -7.76
CA LEU A 82 5.05 3.84 -8.56
C LEU A 82 5.24 5.27 -8.07
N GLU A 83 5.69 6.14 -8.96
CA GLU A 83 5.98 7.53 -8.64
C GLU A 83 4.74 8.43 -8.69
N LEU A 84 4.78 9.51 -7.90
CA LEU A 84 3.79 10.58 -7.98
C LEU A 84 3.87 11.25 -9.36
N THR A 85 2.76 11.19 -10.11
CA THR A 85 2.62 11.89 -11.39
C THR A 85 1.66 13.07 -11.26
N PRO A 86 1.67 14.04 -12.19
CA PRO A 86 0.71 15.14 -12.17
C PRO A 86 -0.76 14.67 -12.16
N ALA A 87 -1.09 13.59 -12.88
CA ALA A 87 -2.44 13.03 -12.89
C ALA A 87 -2.85 12.48 -11.52
N ILE A 88 -1.93 11.80 -10.82
CA ILE A 88 -2.15 11.31 -9.46
C ILE A 88 -2.30 12.50 -8.50
N ALA A 89 -1.44 13.52 -8.60
CA ALA A 89 -1.48 14.70 -7.75
C ALA A 89 -2.79 15.50 -7.89
N VAL A 90 -3.32 15.61 -9.10
CA VAL A 90 -4.66 16.19 -9.31
C VAL A 90 -5.72 15.29 -8.67
N LYS A 91 -5.64 13.98 -8.89
CA LYS A 91 -6.63 13.02 -8.39
C LYS A 91 -6.76 13.02 -6.87
N THR A 92 -5.69 13.25 -6.10
CA THR A 92 -5.75 13.32 -4.62
C THR A 92 -6.72 14.39 -4.11
N ASN A 93 -6.86 15.49 -4.85
CA ASN A 93 -7.75 16.61 -4.52
C ASN A 93 -9.17 16.37 -5.05
N GLU A 94 -9.32 15.64 -6.16
CA GLU A 94 -10.62 15.23 -6.72
C GLU A 94 -11.32 14.10 -5.92
N LEU A 95 -10.65 13.47 -4.95
CA LEU A 95 -11.31 12.50 -4.05
C LEU A 95 -12.46 13.13 -3.25
N GLY A 96 -12.45 14.46 -3.09
CA GLY A 96 -13.39 15.24 -2.30
C GLY A 96 -12.87 15.52 -0.89
N GLU A 97 -13.42 16.55 -0.24
CA GLU A 97 -13.05 16.91 1.13
C GLU A 97 -13.49 15.84 2.15
N ASP A 98 -14.62 15.18 1.89
CA ASP A 98 -15.15 14.11 2.73
C ASP A 98 -14.37 12.79 2.66
N PHE A 99 -13.36 12.70 1.79
CA PHE A 99 -12.53 11.50 1.72
C PHE A 99 -11.70 11.34 3.01
N PRO A 100 -11.80 10.21 3.72
CA PRO A 100 -11.06 9.98 4.95
C PRO A 100 -9.57 9.75 4.67
N GLY A 101 -8.71 10.07 5.64
CA GLY A 101 -7.28 9.75 5.56
C GLY A 101 -6.40 10.96 5.27
N ASP A 102 -5.10 10.75 5.45
CA ASP A 102 -4.08 11.80 5.33
C ASP A 102 -3.53 11.94 3.89
N ALA A 103 -2.45 12.70 3.72
CA ALA A 103 -1.85 12.89 2.40
C ALA A 103 -1.28 11.59 1.78
N PHE A 104 -0.87 10.61 2.61
CA PHE A 104 -0.39 9.31 2.16
C PHE A 104 -1.56 8.47 1.64
N ASP A 105 -2.63 8.34 2.44
CA ASP A 105 -3.84 7.61 2.07
C ASP A 105 -4.44 8.15 0.76
N ARG A 106 -4.56 9.48 0.66
CA ARG A 106 -5.08 10.15 -0.54
C ARG A 106 -4.22 9.87 -1.77
N THR A 107 -2.91 9.86 -1.61
CA THR A 107 -1.97 9.58 -2.72
C THR A 107 -2.05 8.12 -3.17
N ILE A 108 -2.13 7.18 -2.24
CA ILE A 108 -2.26 5.75 -2.53
C ILE A 108 -3.58 5.47 -3.26
N VAL A 109 -4.70 5.98 -2.75
CA VAL A 109 -6.02 5.79 -3.38
C VAL A 109 -6.12 6.49 -4.73
N ALA A 110 -5.58 7.70 -4.86
CA ALA A 110 -5.49 8.38 -6.15
C ALA A 110 -4.66 7.58 -7.16
N THR A 111 -3.55 6.99 -6.74
CA THR A 111 -2.71 6.14 -7.59
C THR A 111 -3.48 4.92 -8.08
N ALA A 112 -4.15 4.21 -7.17
CA ALA A 112 -5.01 3.07 -7.54
C ALA A 112 -6.09 3.48 -8.54
N ALA A 113 -6.76 4.63 -8.31
CA ALA A 113 -7.82 5.11 -9.18
C ALA A 113 -7.32 5.54 -10.58
N VAL A 114 -6.20 6.27 -10.66
CA VAL A 114 -5.65 6.74 -11.94
C VAL A 114 -5.12 5.58 -12.79
N LEU A 115 -4.47 4.61 -12.14
CA LEU A 115 -3.84 3.48 -12.82
C LEU A 115 -4.75 2.25 -12.93
N ASN A 116 -6.00 2.35 -12.46
CA ASN A 116 -6.98 1.26 -12.44
C ASN A 116 -6.46 -0.03 -11.77
N LEU A 117 -5.87 0.12 -10.59
CA LEU A 117 -5.31 -0.97 -9.80
C LEU A 117 -6.26 -1.33 -8.65
N LYS A 118 -6.29 -2.62 -8.29
CA LYS A 118 -7.01 -3.06 -7.09
C LYS A 118 -6.15 -2.82 -5.84
N LEU A 119 -6.60 -1.92 -4.97
CA LEU A 119 -5.89 -1.56 -3.75
C LEU A 119 -6.07 -2.64 -2.66
N ILE A 120 -4.99 -3.19 -2.17
CA ILE A 120 -5.00 -4.08 -1.00
C ILE A 120 -4.81 -3.20 0.22
N THR A 121 -5.79 -3.16 1.11
CA THR A 121 -5.74 -2.33 2.32
C THR A 121 -6.42 -3.02 3.50
N ALA A 122 -5.97 -2.67 4.71
CA ALA A 122 -6.63 -3.03 5.94
C ALA A 122 -7.55 -1.93 6.50
N ASP A 123 -7.59 -0.76 5.85
CA ASP A 123 -8.33 0.40 6.31
C ASP A 123 -9.81 0.31 5.86
N PRO A 124 -10.77 0.24 6.81
CA PRO A 124 -12.19 0.21 6.48
C PRO A 124 -12.70 1.53 5.90
N ALA A 125 -12.12 2.68 6.27
CA ALA A 125 -12.50 3.99 5.77
C ALA A 125 -12.13 4.13 4.28
N ILE A 126 -10.96 3.64 3.87
CA ILE A 126 -10.58 3.57 2.44
C ILE A 126 -11.57 2.69 1.66
N ARG A 127 -11.89 1.50 2.17
CA ARG A 127 -12.89 0.60 1.57
C ARG A 127 -14.24 1.29 1.40
N ASP A 128 -14.72 1.95 2.45
CA ASP A 128 -16.06 2.54 2.50
C ASP A 128 -16.19 3.82 1.67
N ALA A 129 -15.07 4.53 1.43
CA ALA A 129 -15.03 5.69 0.56
C ALA A 129 -15.30 5.38 -0.92
N LYS A 130 -15.16 4.12 -1.36
CA LYS A 130 -15.48 3.62 -2.72
C LYS A 130 -14.86 4.44 -3.86
N LYS A 131 -13.62 4.90 -3.68
CA LYS A 131 -12.90 5.72 -4.68
C LYS A 131 -12.03 4.91 -5.66
N CYS A 132 -11.78 3.63 -5.36
CA CYS A 132 -11.09 2.67 -6.23
C CYS A 132 -11.58 1.24 -5.91
N GLU A 133 -11.19 0.27 -6.74
CA GLU A 133 -11.42 -1.15 -6.40
C GLU A 133 -10.53 -1.56 -5.22
N VAL A 134 -11.10 -2.30 -4.27
CA VAL A 134 -10.40 -2.66 -3.03
C VAL A 134 -10.46 -4.16 -2.78
N GLU A 135 -9.32 -4.73 -2.41
CA GLU A 135 -9.17 -6.04 -1.76
C GLU A 135 -8.98 -5.84 -0.25
N TYR A 136 -10.09 -5.69 0.47
CA TYR A 136 -10.08 -5.37 1.89
C TYR A 136 -9.82 -6.62 2.76
N TYR A 137 -9.12 -6.41 3.87
CA TYR A 137 -9.11 -7.36 4.98
C TYR A 137 -9.07 -6.63 6.33
N PRO A 138 -9.82 -7.08 7.35
CA PRO A 138 -9.70 -6.49 8.67
C PRO A 138 -8.35 -6.87 9.26
N PHE A 139 -7.56 -5.88 9.70
CA PHE A 139 -6.40 -6.16 10.54
C PHE A 139 -6.91 -6.74 11.86
N LYS A 140 -6.60 -8.02 12.10
CA LYS A 140 -6.74 -8.63 13.42
C LYS A 140 -5.33 -8.81 13.93
N PRO A 141 -4.87 -8.05 14.94
CA PRO A 141 -3.71 -8.50 15.69
C PRO A 141 -4.08 -9.91 16.16
N SER A 142 -3.27 -10.91 15.79
CA SER A 142 -3.47 -12.25 16.32
C SER A 142 -3.62 -12.10 17.83
N ARG A 143 -4.72 -12.61 18.40
CA ARG A 143 -4.74 -12.85 19.84
C ARG A 143 -3.49 -13.67 20.10
N SER A 144 -2.52 -13.09 20.77
CA SER A 144 -1.40 -13.82 21.35
C SER A 144 -2.03 -14.99 22.09
N GLY A 145 -1.73 -16.21 21.65
CA GLY A 145 -2.15 -17.40 22.35
C GLY A 145 -1.63 -17.31 23.77
N THR A 146 -2.55 -17.15 24.72
CA THR A 146 -2.41 -17.57 26.11
C THR A 146 -3.46 -18.63 26.33
#